data_AF-A0A2T3G544-F1
#
_entry.id   AF-A0A2T3G544-F1
#
_cell.length_a   1.000
_cell.length_b   1.000
_cell.length_c   1.000
_cell.angle_alpha   90.00
_cell.angle_beta   90.00
_cell.angle_gamma   90.00
#
_symmetry.space_group_name_H-M   'P 1'
#
loop_
_entity.id
_entity.type
_entity.pdbx_description
1 polymer ?
#
loop_
_entity_poly.entity_id
_entity_poly.type
_entity_poly.pdbx_seq_one_letter_code
_entity_poly.pdbx_strand_id
1 'polypeptide(L)' 'MIYLDYAANTPIEKEVLDTYYQATMKYFANPNANHTLGSQAKEVIDQTTKHIAEQLHVLPEEVLFLGVNIMI' A
#
# COMPACT_ATOMS: atom_id res chain seq x y z
N MET A 1 9.29 -17.01 23.19
CA MET A 1 8.44 -16.06 23.94
C MET A 1 7.07 -16.05 23.28
N ILE A 2 5.99 -16.13 24.04
CA ILE A 2 4.63 -16.04 23.49
C ILE A 2 4.23 -14.56 23.49
N TYR A 3 3.93 -14.00 22.33
CA TYR A 3 3.45 -12.63 22.18
C TYR A 3 1.93 -12.65 22.17
N LEU A 4 1.28 -11.88 23.05
CA LEU A 4 -0.19 -11.86 23.20
C LEU A 4 -0.79 -10.46 23.05
N ASP A 5 0.01 -9.44 22.70
CA ASP A 5 -0.42 -8.04 22.58
C ASP A 5 -0.70 -7.62 21.13
N TYR A 6 -1.50 -8.44 20.43
CA TYR A 6 -1.87 -8.19 19.02
C TYR A 6 -2.79 -6.97 18.83
N ALA A 7 -3.45 -6.53 19.91
CA ALA A 7 -4.27 -5.30 19.89
C ALA A 7 -3.41 -4.03 19.85
N ALA A 8 -2.18 -4.07 20.39
CA ALA A 8 -1.24 -2.95 20.31
C ALA A 8 -0.51 -2.90 18.95
N ASN A 9 -0.01 -4.05 18.47
CA ASN A 9 0.61 -4.18 17.15
C ASN A 9 0.74 -5.67 16.76
N THR A 10 0.77 -5.95 15.46
CA THR A 10 0.98 -7.30 14.93
C THR A 10 2.40 -7.45 14.35
N PRO A 11 3.05 -8.63 14.51
CA PRO A 11 4.25 -8.94 13.74
C PRO A 11 3.94 -8.94 12.25
N ILE A 12 4.83 -8.36 11.44
CA ILE A 12 4.67 -8.34 9.98
C ILE A 12 4.77 -9.76 9.42
N GLU A 13 3.85 -10.13 8.53
CA GLU A 13 3.95 -11.36 7.77
C GLU A 13 5.07 -11.27 6.72
N LYS A 14 5.78 -12.37 6.48
CA LYS A 14 6.92 -12.39 5.54
C LYS A 14 6.52 -11.92 4.14
N GLU A 15 5.34 -12.32 3.66
CA GLU A 15 4.85 -11.98 2.33
C GLU A 15 4.61 -10.47 2.17
N VAL A 16 4.14 -9.80 3.23
CA VAL A 16 3.96 -8.35 3.26
C VAL A 16 5.33 -7.65 3.17
N LEU A 17 6.31 -8.13 3.94
CA LEU A 17 7.67 -7.57 3.91
C LEU A 17 8.35 -7.78 2.55
N ASP A 18 8.21 -8.97 1.96
CA ASP A 18 8.75 -9.28 0.63
C ASP A 18 8.11 -8.39 -0.43
N THR A 19 6.79 -8.20 -0.39
CA THR A 19 6.05 -7.33 -1.30
C THR A 19 6.51 -5.88 -1.18
N TYR A 20 6.66 -5.38 0.05
CA TYR A 20 7.19 -4.05 0.32
C TYR A 20 8.59 -3.86 -0.27
N TYR A 21 9.48 -4.82 -0.03
CA TYR A 21 10.85 -4.78 -0.55
C TYR A 21 10.88 -4.75 -2.09
N GLN A 22 10.11 -5.63 -2.75
CA GLN A 22 10.04 -5.68 -4.20
C GLN A 22 9.43 -4.42 -4.80
N ALA A 23 8.34 -3.91 -4.20
CA ALA A 23 7.70 -2.69 -4.66
C ALA A 23 8.65 -1.48 -4.54
N THR A 24 9.38 -1.38 -3.43
CA THR A 24 10.35 -0.31 -3.19
C THR A 24 11.51 -0.34 -4.20
N MET A 25 12.04 -1.54 -4.49
CA MET A 25 13.12 -1.70 -5.46
C MET A 25 12.67 -1.42 -6.90
N LYS A 26 11.43 -1.77 -7.24
CA LYS A 26 10.90 -1.68 -8.61
C LYS A 26 10.29 -0.32 -8.95
N TYR A 27 9.55 0.29 -8.01
CA TYR A 27 8.78 1.52 -8.22
C TYR A 27 9.30 2.67 -7.35
N PHE A 28 10.59 2.97 -7.51
CA PHE A 28 11.28 4.00 -6.71
C PHE A 28 11.00 5.44 -7.15
N ALA A 29 10.39 5.64 -8.32
CA ALA A 29 10.16 6.95 -8.90
C ALA A 29 8.97 7.68 -8.25
N ASN A 30 9.02 9.02 -8.26
CA ASN A 30 7.90 9.84 -7.81
C ASN A 30 6.68 9.61 -8.73
N PRO A 31 5.51 9.15 -8.21
CA PRO A 31 4.32 8.90 -9.01
C PRO A 31 3.73 10.17 -9.65
N ASN A 32 4.08 11.36 -9.16
CA ASN A 32 3.67 12.64 -9.74
C ASN A 32 4.59 13.13 -10.87
N ALA A 33 5.65 12.38 -11.19
CA ALA A 33 6.54 12.74 -12.28
C ALA A 33 5.96 12.36 -13.65
N ASN A 34 6.13 13.23 -14.64
CA ASN A 34 5.57 13.08 -15.99
C ASN A 34 6.34 12.09 -16.90
N HIS A 35 7.31 11.35 -16.38
CA HIS A 35 8.06 10.36 -17.14
C HIS A 35 7.56 8.94 -16.87
N THR A 36 7.89 8.01 -17.77
CA THR A 36 7.38 6.62 -17.74
C THR A 36 7.51 5.94 -16.37
N LEU A 37 8.64 6.10 -15.67
CA LEU A 37 8.82 5.50 -14.33
C LEU A 37 7.85 6.05 -13.28
N GLY A 38 7.49 7.33 -13.36
CA GLY A 38 6.51 7.95 -12.46
C GLY A 38 5.10 7.44 -12.76
N SER A 39 4.74 7.36 -14.05
CA SER A 39 3.47 6.75 -14.46
C SER A 39 3.33 5.29 -14.02
N GLN A 40 4.41 4.50 -14.09
CA GLN A 40 4.42 3.11 -13.59
C GLN A 40 4.21 3.03 -12.07
N ALA A 41 4.85 3.90 -11.29
CA ALA A 41 4.63 3.96 -9.85
C ALA A 41 3.19 4.37 -9.52
N LYS A 42 2.65 5.35 -10.25
CA LYS A 42 1.26 5.80 -10.11
C LYS A 42 0.26 4.70 -10.43
N GLU A 43 0.49 3.93 -11.50
CA GLU A 43 -0.38 2.83 -11.88
C GLU A 43 -0.52 1.77 -10.77
N VAL A 44 0.59 1.42 -10.10
CA VAL A 44 0.56 0.47 -8.98
C VAL A 44 -0.25 1.00 -7.79
N ILE A 45 -0.10 2.29 -7.48
CA ILE A 45 -0.89 2.95 -6.44
C ILE A 45 -2.37 2.89 -6.81
N ASP A 46 -2.74 3.33 -8.02
CA ASP A 46 -4.13 3.38 -8.48
C ASP A 46 -4.77 1.97 -8.51
N GLN A 47 -4.02 0.94 -8.92
CA GLN A 47 -4.47 -0.47 -8.86
C GLN A 47 -4.68 -0.95 -7.42
N THR A 48 -3.77 -0.60 -6.51
CA THR A 48 -3.86 -0.96 -5.08
C THR A 48 -5.06 -0.28 -4.43
N THR A 49 -5.29 1.01 -4.72
CA THR A 49 -6.47 1.76 -4.26
C THR A 49 -7.76 1.07 -4.68
N LYS A 50 -7.86 0.67 -5.95
CA LYS A 50 -9.03 -0.06 -6.46
C LYS A 50 -9.24 -1.38 -5.73
N HIS A 51 -8.18 -2.12 -5.47
CA HIS A 51 -8.25 -3.39 -4.75
C HIS A 51 -8.75 -3.22 -3.31
N ILE A 52 -8.24 -2.21 -2.60
CA ILE A 52 -8.69 -1.88 -1.23
C ILE A 52 -10.17 -1.47 -1.26
N ALA A 53 -10.57 -0.60 -2.19
CA ALA A 53 -11.94 -0.15 -2.33
C ALA A 53 -12.91 -1.32 -2.60
N GLU A 54 -12.52 -2.26 -3.46
CA GLU A 54 -13.29 -3.48 -3.74
C GLU A 54 -13.44 -4.37 -2.49
N GLN A 55 -12.36 -4.58 -1.73
CA GLN A 55 -12.40 -5.38 -0.49
C GLN A 55 -13.28 -4.76 0.59
N LEU A 56 -13.38 -3.42 0.61
CA LEU A 56 -14.12 -2.67 1.62
C LEU A 56 -15.51 -2.22 1.16
N HIS A 57 -15.87 -2.53 -0.09
CA HIS A 57 -17.14 -2.16 -0.72
C HIS A 57 -17.41 -0.64 -0.77
N VAL A 58 -16.36 0.13 -1.07
CA VAL A 58 -16.39 1.59 -1.21
C VAL A 58 -15.89 2.01 -2.59
N LEU A 59 -15.98 3.30 -2.91
CA LEU A 59 -15.41 3.85 -4.14
C LEU A 59 -13.90 4.10 -3.99
N PRO A 60 -13.10 3.97 -5.06
CA PRO A 60 -11.66 4.26 -5.01
C PRO A 60 -11.33 5.67 -4.51
N GLU A 61 -12.15 6.66 -4.89
CA GLU A 61 -12.07 8.05 -4.45
C GLU A 61 -12.30 8.27 -2.94
N GLU A 62 -12.86 7.28 -2.23
CA GLU A 62 -13.03 7.32 -0.78
C GLU A 62 -11.75 6.84 -0.04
N VAL A 63 -10.84 6.15 -0.73
CA VAL A 63 -9.61 5.60 -0.12
C VAL A 63 -8.47 6.64 -0.10
N LEU A 64 -8.04 7.02 1.10
CA LEU A 64 -6.95 7.97 1.32
C LEU A 64 -5.82 7.34 2.15
N PHE A 65 -4.61 7.29 1.57
CA PHE A 65 -3.41 6.82 2.27
C PHE A 65 -2.83 7.93 3.15
N LEU A 66 -2.68 7.67 4.45
CA LEU A 66 -1.96 8.51 5.40
C LEU A 66 -0.72 7.76 5.91
N GLY A 67 0.18 8.47 6.59
CA GLY A 67 1.45 7.88 7.04
C GLY A 67 1.31 6.74 8.06
N VAL A 68 0.19 6.65 8.77
CA VAL A 68 -0.04 5.65 9.82
C VAL A 68 -1.33 4.84 9.64
N ASN A 69 -2.29 5.34 8.86
CA ASN A 69 -3.62 4.75 8.69
C ASN A 69 -4.09 4.93 7.25
N ILE A 70 -5.02 4.09 6.81
CA ILE A 70 -5.81 4.32 5.60
C ILE A 70 -7.19 4.82 6.07
N MET A 71 -7.62 5.96 5.53
CA MET A 71 -8.96 6.50 5.78
C MET A 71 -9.86 6.12 4.60
N ILE A 72 -11.11 5.80 4.91
CA ILE A 72 -12.17 5.42 3.98
C ILE A 72 -13.37 6.33 4.28
#